data_AF-A0AAW2P325-F1
#
_entry.id   AF-A0AAW2P325-F1
#
_cell.length_a   1.000
_cell.length_b   1.000
_cell.length_c   1.000
_cell.angle_alpha   90.00
_cell.angle_beta   90.00
_cell.angle_gamma   90.00
#
_symmetry.space_group_name_H-M   'P 1'
#
loop_
_entity.id
_entity.type
_entity.pdbx_description
1 polymer ?
#
loop_
_entity_poly.entity_id
_entity_poly.type
_entity_poly.pdbx_seq_one_letter_code
_entity_poly.pdbx_strand_id
1 'polypeptide(L)'
;MKYHYWGSSAEVTSFHAYFVNGYNFPTERHNTGKSTMNCRVCVKSSLYTDEENNFYGVIKEIIQQTYPLIPNLHIMLFKCRWVDPVRGMKVHPSYHLVDVNFKKLYQKDDPFILAQQAVQVYFTEYPSMKRDKADWMAVCKIKARRVVDDSK
;
A
#
# COMPACT_ATOMS: atom_id res chain seq x y z
N MET A 1 8.53 -10.86 -42.88
CA MET A 1 8.52 -9.90 -41.76
C MET A 1 8.47 -10.67 -40.45
N LYS A 2 9.54 -10.60 -39.64
CA LYS A 2 9.62 -11.24 -38.32
C LYS A 2 9.71 -10.12 -37.29
N TYR A 3 8.74 -10.02 -36.39
CA TYR A 3 8.84 -9.14 -35.24
C TYR A 3 9.67 -9.83 -34.16
N HIS A 4 10.88 -9.32 -33.93
CA HIS A 4 11.71 -9.70 -32.79
C HIS A 4 11.36 -8.79 -31.61
N TYR A 5 10.49 -9.23 -30.71
CA TYR A 5 10.40 -8.63 -29.38
C TYR A 5 11.42 -9.33 -28.47
N TRP A 6 12.64 -8.79 -28.44
CA TRP A 6 13.56 -9.04 -27.33
C TRP A 6 12.99 -8.33 -26.10
N GLY A 7 12.18 -9.04 -25.33
CA GLY A 7 11.89 -8.65 -23.96
C GLY A 7 13.17 -8.78 -23.15
N SER A 8 13.86 -7.66 -22.93
CA SER A 8 14.95 -7.55 -21.97
C SER A 8 14.54 -8.25 -20.67
N SER A 9 15.29 -9.27 -20.27
CA SER A 9 15.16 -9.92 -18.96
C SER A 9 15.31 -8.85 -17.87
N ALA A 10 14.20 -8.32 -17.39
CA ALA A 10 14.20 -7.42 -16.25
C ALA A 10 14.58 -8.25 -15.03
N GLU A 11 15.74 -7.98 -14.44
CA GLU A 11 16.10 -8.59 -13.16
C GLU A 11 15.16 -8.02 -12.10
N VAL A 12 14.36 -8.90 -11.49
CA VAL A 12 13.45 -8.55 -10.40
C VAL A 12 14.10 -8.97 -9.09
N THR A 13 14.43 -7.99 -8.26
CA THR A 13 14.92 -8.24 -6.89
C THR A 13 13.80 -8.01 -5.90
N SER A 14 13.61 -8.92 -4.93
CA SER A 14 12.57 -8.78 -3.91
C SER A 14 13.15 -8.40 -2.54
N PHE A 15 12.39 -7.62 -1.77
CA PHE A 15 12.80 -7.11 -0.47
C PHE A 15 11.77 -7.42 0.61
N HIS A 16 12.24 -7.56 1.85
CA HIS A 16 11.37 -7.80 3.01
C HIS A 16 10.77 -6.51 3.59
N ALA A 17 11.45 -5.38 3.40
CA ALA A 17 11.01 -4.05 3.80
C ALA A 17 11.64 -2.96 2.93
N TYR A 18 11.02 -1.78 2.87
CA TYR A 18 11.55 -0.61 2.16
C TYR A 18 11.22 0.69 2.89
N PHE A 19 12.19 1.59 2.98
CA PHE A 19 12.03 2.90 3.61
C PHE A 19 11.88 4.00 2.56
N VAL A 20 10.80 4.77 2.64
CA VAL A 20 10.52 5.89 1.73
C VAL A 20 9.57 6.87 2.41
N ASN A 21 9.71 8.17 2.12
CA ASN A 21 8.83 9.23 2.66
C ASN A 21 8.68 9.22 4.19
N GLY A 22 9.73 8.82 4.93
CA GLY A 22 9.69 8.72 6.39
C GLY A 22 8.95 7.49 6.95
N TYR A 23 8.46 6.61 6.09
CA TYR A 23 7.80 5.35 6.45
C TYR A 23 8.73 4.16 6.23
N ASN A 24 8.60 3.12 7.06
CA ASN A 24 9.24 1.83 6.83
C ASN A 24 8.15 0.80 6.55
N PHE A 25 8.09 0.35 5.31
CA PHE A 25 7.09 -0.59 4.80
C PHE A 25 7.66 -2.01 4.77
N PRO A 26 7.36 -2.88 5.74
CA PRO A 26 7.60 -4.30 5.62
C PRO A 26 6.53 -4.99 4.76
N THR A 27 6.89 -6.11 4.15
CA THR A 27 5.92 -7.08 3.62
C THR A 27 5.09 -7.68 4.76
N GLU A 28 3.86 -8.10 4.49
CA GLU A 28 3.00 -8.77 5.50
C GLU A 28 3.69 -10.01 6.09
N ARG A 29 4.37 -10.80 5.26
CA ARG A 29 5.13 -11.97 5.71
C ARG A 29 6.21 -11.58 6.71
N HIS A 30 6.99 -10.54 6.42
CA HIS A 30 8.03 -10.06 7.35
C HIS A 30 7.47 -9.37 8.59
N ASN A 31 6.24 -8.86 8.52
CA ASN A 31 5.56 -8.22 9.64
C ASN A 31 4.81 -9.20 10.55
N THR A 32 4.69 -10.47 10.16
CA THR A 32 3.99 -11.50 10.94
C THR A 32 4.72 -11.73 12.26
N GLY A 33 3.99 -11.73 13.38
CA GLY A 33 4.55 -11.88 14.73
C GLY A 33 5.14 -10.60 15.32
N LYS A 34 5.15 -9.47 14.60
CA LYS A 34 5.56 -8.17 15.14
C LYS A 34 4.36 -7.41 15.69
N SER A 35 4.57 -6.69 16.79
CA SER A 35 3.52 -5.89 17.43
C SER A 35 3.06 -4.70 16.56
N THR A 36 3.88 -4.25 15.61
CA THR A 36 3.59 -3.09 14.76
C THR A 36 2.96 -3.51 13.44
N MET A 37 1.80 -2.97 13.07
CA MET A 37 1.11 -3.29 11.80
C MET A 37 1.58 -2.42 10.62
N ASN A 38 2.89 -2.43 10.33
CA ASN A 38 3.48 -1.45 9.41
C ASN A 38 3.32 -1.79 7.91
N CYS A 39 2.76 -2.95 7.58
CA CYS A 39 2.58 -3.41 6.20
C CYS A 39 1.28 -2.89 5.52
N ARG A 40 0.53 -2.00 6.18
CA ARG A 40 -0.72 -1.46 5.64
C ARG A 40 -0.46 -0.15 4.90
N VAL A 41 -1.09 0.00 3.75
CA VAL A 41 -0.81 1.10 2.83
C VAL A 41 -2.09 1.76 2.35
N CYS A 42 -2.00 3.07 2.15
CA CYS A 42 -2.95 3.90 1.45
C CYS A 42 -2.27 4.52 0.24
N VAL A 43 -2.96 4.55 -0.91
CA VAL A 43 -2.61 5.40 -2.04
C VAL A 43 -3.71 6.44 -2.20
N LYS A 44 -3.30 7.71 -2.22
CA LYS A 44 -4.23 8.81 -2.42
C LYS A 44 -4.61 8.91 -3.89
N SER A 45 -5.88 9.12 -4.15
CA SER A 45 -6.30 9.56 -5.49
C SER A 45 -5.69 10.93 -5.79
N SER A 46 -5.35 11.19 -7.06
CA SER A 46 -4.87 12.48 -7.54
C SER A 46 -5.96 13.57 -7.50
N LEU A 47 -7.21 13.19 -7.25
CA LEU A 47 -8.30 14.12 -6.95
C LEU A 47 -8.20 14.47 -5.47
N TYR A 48 -7.44 15.53 -5.17
CA TYR A 48 -6.86 15.92 -3.89
C TYR A 48 -7.80 16.08 -2.66
N THR A 49 -9.10 15.83 -2.78
CA THR A 49 -10.08 16.14 -1.74
C THR A 49 -10.96 14.99 -1.31
N ASP A 50 -10.90 13.82 -1.96
CA ASP A 50 -11.92 12.80 -1.74
C ASP A 50 -11.36 11.52 -1.13
N GLU A 51 -11.55 11.35 0.18
CA GLU A 51 -11.18 10.11 0.88
C GLU A 51 -11.90 8.89 0.32
N GLU A 52 -13.03 9.11 -0.35
CA GLU A 52 -13.85 8.12 -1.04
C GLU A 52 -13.08 7.42 -2.18
N ASN A 53 -12.07 8.08 -2.75
CA ASN A 53 -11.32 7.54 -3.89
C ASN A 53 -9.93 6.98 -3.53
N ASN A 54 -9.59 6.92 -2.24
CA ASN A 54 -8.31 6.36 -1.81
C ASN A 54 -8.34 4.84 -1.86
N PHE A 55 -7.19 4.24 -2.18
CA PHE A 55 -7.03 2.79 -2.18
C PHE A 55 -6.34 2.34 -0.90
N TYR A 56 -6.90 1.34 -0.22
CA TYR A 56 -6.34 0.78 1.01
C TYR A 56 -6.04 -0.71 0.86
N GLY A 57 -4.88 -1.12 1.35
CA GLY A 57 -4.42 -2.48 1.13
C GLY A 57 -3.31 -2.93 2.07
N VAL A 58 -2.77 -4.10 1.75
CA VAL A 58 -1.67 -4.73 2.46
C VAL A 58 -0.55 -5.05 1.48
N ILE A 59 0.67 -4.65 1.81
CA ILE A 59 1.86 -4.97 1.02
C ILE A 59 2.17 -6.46 1.15
N LYS A 60 2.16 -7.17 0.03
CA LYS A 60 2.49 -8.59 -0.07
C LYS A 60 3.94 -8.79 -0.50
N GLU A 61 4.37 -8.05 -1.53
CA GLU A 61 5.72 -8.14 -2.07
C GLU A 61 6.25 -6.72 -2.32
N ILE A 62 7.56 -6.57 -2.18
CA ILE A 62 8.29 -5.37 -2.55
C ILE A 62 9.31 -5.81 -3.58
N ILE A 63 9.27 -5.19 -4.75
CA ILE A 63 10.15 -5.55 -5.87
C ILE A 63 10.88 -4.31 -6.38
N GLN A 64 12.15 -4.48 -6.73
CA GLN A 64 12.92 -3.54 -7.51
C GLN A 64 12.97 -4.03 -8.95
N GLN A 65 12.56 -3.16 -9.86
CA GLN A 65 12.68 -3.39 -11.29
C GLN A 65 13.79 -2.51 -11.85
N THR A 66 14.79 -3.15 -12.44
CA THR A 66 15.90 -2.47 -13.10
C THR A 66 15.63 -2.41 -14.60
N TYR A 67 15.92 -1.27 -15.23
CA TYR A 67 15.80 -1.08 -16.67
C TYR A 67 17.19 -1.07 -17.31
N PRO A 68 17.60 -2.15 -18.01
CA PRO A 68 18.98 -2.26 -18.51
C PRO A 68 19.38 -1.17 -19.52
N LEU A 69 18.40 -0.55 -20.17
CA LEU A 69 18.61 0.50 -21.16
C LEU A 69 18.88 1.89 -20.54
N ILE A 70 18.61 2.08 -19.25
CA ILE A 70 18.78 3.36 -18.56
C ILE A 70 19.67 3.13 -17.33
N PRO A 71 20.94 3.55 -17.37
CA PRO A 71 21.87 3.39 -16.25
C PRO A 71 21.29 3.97 -14.96
N ASN A 72 21.41 3.21 -13.86
CA ASN A 72 20.97 3.58 -12.52
C ASN A 72 19.46 3.84 -12.34
N LEU A 73 18.61 3.46 -13.32
CA LEU A 73 17.16 3.52 -13.14
C LEU A 73 16.65 2.26 -12.44
N HIS A 74 16.28 2.42 -11.18
CA HIS A 74 15.62 1.39 -10.39
C HIS A 74 14.26 1.91 -9.92
N ILE A 75 13.21 1.15 -10.21
CA ILE A 75 11.85 1.46 -9.76
C ILE A 75 11.46 0.50 -8.66
N MET A 76 11.05 1.06 -7.52
CA MET A 76 10.51 0.30 -6.40
C MET A 76 9.00 0.20 -6.51
N LEU A 77 8.50 -1.03 -6.65
CA LEU A 77 7.08 -1.33 -6.73
C LEU A 77 6.64 -2.12 -5.50
N PHE A 78 5.47 -1.78 -4.97
CA PHE A 78 4.78 -2.58 -3.96
C PHE A 78 3.64 -3.32 -4.62
N LYS A 79 3.65 -4.65 -4.48
CA LYS A 79 2.51 -5.50 -4.80
C LYS A 79 1.60 -5.54 -3.59
N CYS A 80 0.36 -5.12 -3.78
CA CYS A 80 -0.60 -4.95 -2.71
C CYS A 80 -1.82 -5.83 -2.94
N ARG A 81 -2.38 -6.33 -1.83
CA ARG A 81 -3.73 -6.89 -1.81
C ARG A 81 -4.68 -5.78 -1.38
N TRP A 82 -5.51 -5.35 -2.33
CA TRP A 82 -6.40 -4.19 -2.17
C TRP A 82 -7.79 -4.57 -1.67
N VAL A 83 -8.34 -3.70 -0.83
CA VAL A 83 -9.77 -3.68 -0.52
C VAL A 83 -10.51 -3.08 -1.71
N ASP A 84 -11.70 -3.61 -2.02
CA ASP A 84 -12.55 -3.06 -3.07
C ASP A 84 -13.03 -1.65 -2.66
N PRO A 85 -12.72 -0.59 -3.43
CA PRO A 85 -13.03 0.77 -3.04
C PRO A 85 -14.54 1.08 -3.07
N VAL A 86 -15.34 0.30 -3.80
CA VAL A 86 -16.79 0.50 -3.91
C VAL A 86 -17.53 -0.31 -2.86
N ARG A 87 -17.15 -1.58 -2.68
CA ARG A 87 -17.89 -2.54 -1.84
C ARG A 87 -17.29 -2.66 -0.46
N GLY A 88 -15.97 -2.55 -0.37
CA GLY A 88 -15.15 -2.81 0.80
C GLY A 88 -14.79 -1.57 1.60
N MET A 89 -15.20 -0.38 1.17
CA MET A 89 -14.96 0.88 1.89
C MET A 89 -16.26 1.57 2.29
N LYS A 90 -16.20 2.33 3.39
CA LYS A 90 -17.21 3.30 3.80
C LYS A 90 -16.51 4.54 4.33
N VAL A 91 -17.02 5.71 3.99
CA VAL A 91 -16.56 6.98 4.55
C VAL A 91 -17.71 7.59 5.34
N HIS A 92 -17.46 7.97 6.60
CA HIS A 92 -18.47 8.63 7.41
C HIS A 92 -18.67 10.06 6.91
N PRO A 93 -19.89 10.47 6.50
CA PRO A 93 -20.11 11.73 5.79
C PRO A 93 -19.72 12.98 6.61
N SER A 94 -19.92 12.94 7.94
CA SER A 94 -19.63 14.10 8.80
C SER A 94 -18.20 14.16 9.33
N TYR A 95 -17.52 13.01 9.45
CA TYR A 95 -16.25 12.89 10.19
C TYR A 95 -15.10 12.42 9.31
N HIS A 96 -15.38 12.02 8.06
CA HIS A 96 -14.38 11.51 7.13
C HIS A 96 -13.57 10.38 7.78
N LEU A 97 -14.27 9.51 8.52
CA LEU A 97 -13.69 8.29 9.06
C LEU A 97 -13.86 7.20 8.02
N VAL A 98 -12.76 6.56 7.66
CA VAL A 98 -12.75 5.49 6.66
C VAL A 98 -12.78 4.15 7.36
N ASP A 99 -13.73 3.30 6.95
CA ASP A 99 -13.80 1.90 7.32
C ASP A 99 -13.48 1.01 6.12
N VAL A 100 -12.74 -0.08 6.38
CA VAL A 100 -12.35 -1.06 5.36
C VAL A 100 -12.82 -2.47 5.74
N ASN A 101 -13.16 -3.27 4.74
CA ASN A 101 -13.61 -4.66 4.88
C ASN A 101 -12.78 -5.59 3.99
N PHE A 102 -11.88 -6.36 4.62
CA PHE A 102 -10.98 -7.29 3.92
C PHE A 102 -11.65 -8.56 3.39
N LYS A 103 -12.93 -8.81 3.67
CA LYS A 103 -13.72 -9.85 2.99
C LYS A 103 -14.17 -9.41 1.59
N LYS A 104 -14.09 -8.11 1.30
CA LYS A 104 -14.47 -7.50 0.03
C LYS A 104 -13.22 -6.96 -0.67
N LEU A 105 -12.46 -7.88 -1.25
CA LEU A 105 -11.21 -7.57 -1.93
C LEU A 105 -11.46 -7.13 -3.37
N TYR A 106 -10.58 -6.26 -3.86
CA TYR A 106 -10.58 -5.85 -5.26
C TYR A 106 -10.15 -7.02 -6.15
N GLN A 107 -10.96 -7.35 -7.15
CA GLN A 107 -10.77 -8.56 -7.97
C GLN A 107 -10.00 -8.30 -9.28
N LYS A 108 -9.65 -7.05 -9.60
CA LYS A 108 -8.90 -6.75 -10.84
C LYS A 108 -7.40 -6.96 -10.64
N ASP A 109 -6.72 -7.39 -11.69
CA ASP A 109 -5.28 -7.61 -11.75
C ASP A 109 -4.49 -6.31 -11.94
N ASP A 110 -4.59 -5.40 -10.97
CA ASP A 110 -3.72 -4.23 -10.87
C ASP A 110 -3.19 -4.05 -9.42
N PRO A 111 -2.20 -4.86 -9.01
CA PRO A 111 -1.76 -4.89 -7.62
C PRO A 111 -0.59 -3.94 -7.34
N PHE A 112 0.03 -3.33 -8.36
CA PHE A 112 1.31 -2.64 -8.22
C PHE A 112 1.14 -1.13 -8.09
N ILE A 113 1.88 -0.56 -7.14
CA ILE A 113 2.01 0.89 -6.98
C ILE A 113 3.48 1.27 -6.90
N LEU A 114 3.82 2.51 -7.23
CA LEU A 114 5.14 3.04 -6.94
C LEU A 114 5.29 3.23 -5.42
N ALA A 115 6.43 2.84 -4.87
CA ALA A 115 6.73 3.04 -3.45
C ALA A 115 6.59 4.53 -3.05
N GLN A 116 6.88 5.45 -3.97
CA GLN A 116 6.78 6.89 -3.77
C GLN A 116 5.34 7.38 -3.50
N GLN A 117 4.33 6.64 -3.95
CA GLN A 117 2.91 6.97 -3.79
C GLN A 117 2.32 6.42 -2.48
N ALA A 118 3.06 5.54 -1.79
CA ALA A 118 2.58 4.83 -0.62
C ALA A 118 2.60 5.72 0.63
N VAL A 119 1.49 5.69 1.37
CA VAL A 119 1.37 6.25 2.73
C VAL A 119 1.05 5.13 3.71
N GLN A 120 1.69 5.12 4.87
CA GLN A 120 1.45 4.10 5.88
C GLN A 120 0.17 4.40 6.67
N VAL A 121 -0.62 3.35 6.90
CA VAL A 121 -1.84 3.39 7.73
C VAL A 121 -1.81 2.26 8.75
N TYR A 122 -2.74 2.25 9.70
CA TYR A 122 -3.08 1.05 10.46
C TYR A 122 -4.58 0.80 10.42
N PHE A 123 -4.97 -0.44 10.63
CA PHE A 123 -6.37 -0.85 10.71
C PHE A 123 -6.66 -1.34 12.12
N THR A 124 -7.75 -0.87 12.71
CA THR A 124 -8.17 -1.26 14.06
C THR A 124 -9.60 -1.74 14.06
N GLU A 125 -9.86 -2.77 14.87
CA GLU A 125 -11.21 -3.23 15.15
C GLU A 125 -11.94 -2.21 16.03
N TYR A 126 -13.27 -2.20 15.94
CA TYR A 126 -14.11 -1.39 16.82
C TYR A 126 -14.24 -2.06 18.18
N PRO A 127 -14.14 -1.31 19.30
CA PRO A 127 -14.32 -1.86 20.65
C PRO A 127 -15.80 -2.18 20.99
N SER A 128 -16.67 -2.32 19.99
CA SER A 128 -18.10 -2.54 20.16
C SER A 128 -18.42 -4.03 20.30
N MET A 129 -19.25 -4.37 21.28
CA MET A 129 -19.77 -5.74 21.44
C MET A 129 -20.87 -6.08 20.42
N LYS A 130 -21.34 -5.09 19.65
CA LYS A 130 -22.33 -5.30 18.59
C LYS A 130 -21.65 -5.89 17.35
N ARG A 131 -22.30 -6.87 16.72
CA ARG A 131 -21.76 -7.61 15.56
C ARG A 131 -21.90 -6.88 14.23
N ASP A 132 -22.62 -5.77 14.17
CA ASP A 132 -22.85 -4.97 12.96
C ASP A 132 -21.54 -4.42 12.34
N LYS A 133 -20.48 -4.29 13.15
CA LYS A 133 -19.15 -3.84 12.73
C LYS A 133 -18.06 -4.91 12.73
N ALA A 134 -18.39 -6.19 12.98
CA ALA A 134 -17.38 -7.24 13.15
C ALA A 134 -16.44 -7.43 11.93
N ASP A 135 -16.93 -7.13 10.73
CA ASP A 135 -16.17 -7.25 9.48
C ASP A 135 -15.54 -5.94 8.99
N TRP A 136 -15.69 -4.86 9.76
CA TRP A 136 -15.24 -3.52 9.40
C TRP A 136 -14.13 -3.08 10.37
N MET A 137 -13.03 -2.58 9.81
CA MET A 137 -11.95 -1.98 10.58
C MET A 137 -11.83 -0.50 10.26
N ALA A 138 -11.65 0.32 11.28
CA ALA A 138 -11.36 1.74 11.11
C ALA A 138 -9.93 1.92 10.60
N VAL A 139 -9.74 2.85 9.67
CA VAL A 139 -8.44 3.22 9.13
C VAL A 139 -7.90 4.42 9.89
N CYS A 140 -6.61 4.35 10.25
CA CYS A 140 -5.92 5.46 10.88
C CYS A 140 -4.62 5.76 10.16
N LYS A 141 -4.44 7.02 9.77
CA LYS A 141 -3.25 7.50 9.06
C LYS A 141 -2.08 7.61 10.02
N ILE A 142 -0.92 7.11 9.60
CA ILE A 142 0.32 7.22 10.38
C ILE A 142 1.06 8.47 9.93
N LYS A 143 1.60 9.23 10.88
CA LYS A 143 2.49 10.36 10.56
C LYS A 143 3.87 9.84 10.16
N ALA A 144 4.39 10.34 9.05
CA ALA A 144 5.76 10.06 8.63
C ALA A 144 6.75 10.42 9.76
N ARG A 145 7.80 9.60 9.93
CA ARG A 145 8.89 9.97 10.82
C ARG A 145 9.63 11.15 10.22
N ARG A 146 10.10 12.07 11.08
CA ARG A 146 11.03 13.12 10.66
C ARG A 146 12.26 12.46 10.03
N VAL A 147 12.54 12.80 8.79
CA VAL A 147 13.85 12.55 8.20
C VAL A 147 14.75 13.63 8.81
N VAL A 148 15.68 13.23 9.68
CA VAL A 148 16.79 14.11 10.05
C VAL A 148 17.70 14.08 8.84
N ASP A 149 17.82 15.21 8.14
CA ASP A 149 18.77 15.34 7.06
C ASP A 149 20.16 15.31 7.71
N ASP A 150 20.91 14.23 7.51
CA ASP A 150 22.27 14.08 8.02
C ASP A 150 23.27 14.69 7.02
N SER A 151 22.95 15.90 6.56
CA SER A 151 23.83 16.71 5.72
C SER A 151 24.96 17.28 6.60
N LYS A 152 26.03 16.50 6.72
CA LYS A 152 27.38 16.95 7.10
C LYS A 152 28.28 17.00 5.88
#